data_AF-A0A7C4D8C4-F1
#
_entry.id   AF-A0A7C4D8C4-F1
#
_cell.length_a   1.000
_cell.length_b   1.000
_cell.length_c   1.000
_cell.angle_alpha   90.00
_cell.angle_beta   90.00
_cell.angle_gamma   90.00
#
_symmetry.space_group_name_H-M   'P 1'
#
loop_
_entity.id
_entity.type
_entity.pdbx_description
1 polymer ?
#
loop_
_entity_poly.entity_id
_entity_poly.type
_entity_poly.pdbx_seq_one_letter_code
_entity_poly.pdbx_strand_id
1 'polypeptide(L)'
;MATELRISEEDVRATRVFFTIGYILRIFPFINIFGFVLTFISWLKLSIRLANKFYKIALIGAVILLISIAYSLFVSTTIAMSTFEILPPGEITFDQYKELLRNTTIITKNEMENPGVYITELAIGLGLILESLGIRQLYRDTRRFIPIYLTILFIALGIIHFILFALHPLTAPGLDNVIKTVDRAESLVDLKNAYTELLIVLLPLTITGVINFFITLITYILTGYKYWKLYGELVKLRIATTGIESSIASI
;
A
#
# COMPACT_ATOMS: atom_id res chain seq x y z
N MET A 1 12.48 39.43 -12.75
CA MET A 1 13.17 38.55 -13.71
C MET A 1 12.71 37.13 -13.42
N ALA A 2 11.70 36.64 -14.15
CA ALA A 2 11.16 35.31 -13.95
C ALA A 2 12.07 34.31 -14.68
N THR A 3 12.79 33.48 -13.93
CA THR A 3 13.53 32.38 -14.51
C THR A 3 12.52 31.40 -15.06
N GLU A 4 12.26 31.44 -16.37
CA GLU A 4 11.59 30.35 -17.07
C GLU A 4 12.45 29.11 -16.88
N LEU A 5 12.07 28.27 -15.94
CA LEU A 5 12.54 26.89 -15.84
C LEU A 5 12.16 26.22 -17.15
N ARG A 6 13.06 26.24 -18.15
CA ARG A 6 12.99 25.37 -19.32
C ARG A 6 13.07 23.94 -18.81
N ILE A 7 11.92 23.34 -18.55
CA ILE A 7 11.82 21.94 -18.18
C ILE A 7 12.22 21.14 -19.42
N SER A 8 13.34 20.41 -19.33
CA SER A 8 13.74 19.52 -20.42
C SER A 8 12.66 18.43 -20.60
N GLU A 9 12.34 18.08 -21.84
CA GLU A 9 11.33 17.05 -22.12
C GLU A 9 11.71 15.68 -21.54
N GLU A 10 13.02 15.43 -21.48
CA GLU A 10 13.63 14.25 -20.91
C GLU A 10 13.32 14.13 -19.41
N ASP A 11 13.32 15.26 -18.70
CA ASP A 11 13.02 15.34 -17.27
C ASP A 11 11.53 15.11 -16.93
N VAL A 12 10.63 15.50 -17.82
CA VAL A 12 9.19 15.19 -17.71
C VAL A 12 8.96 13.71 -18.01
N ARG A 13 9.64 13.19 -19.05
CA ARG A 13 9.57 11.78 -19.44
C ARG A 13 10.05 10.87 -18.30
N ALA A 14 11.17 11.19 -17.65
CA ALA A 14 11.72 10.41 -16.55
C ALA A 14 10.79 10.38 -15.32
N THR A 15 10.29 11.53 -14.87
CA THR A 15 9.35 11.61 -13.72
C THR A 15 8.07 10.79 -13.98
N ARG A 16 7.57 10.80 -15.21
CA ARG A 16 6.41 9.99 -15.62
C ARG A 16 6.70 8.48 -15.57
N VAL A 17 7.82 8.05 -16.14
CA VAL A 17 8.23 6.65 -16.15
C VAL A 17 8.38 6.15 -14.72
N PHE A 18 8.97 6.95 -13.84
CA PHE A 18 9.11 6.60 -12.43
C PHE A 18 7.77 6.51 -11.69
N PHE A 19 6.79 7.40 -11.94
CA PHE A 19 5.44 7.21 -11.39
C PHE A 19 4.77 5.95 -11.93
N THR A 20 4.85 5.72 -13.25
CA THR A 20 4.20 4.57 -13.90
C THR A 20 4.73 3.26 -13.36
N ILE A 21 6.05 3.07 -13.46
CA ILE A 21 6.73 1.85 -13.00
C ILE A 21 6.62 1.76 -11.48
N GLY A 22 6.82 2.87 -10.77
CA GLY A 22 6.76 2.92 -9.32
C GLY A 22 5.44 2.39 -8.76
N TYR A 23 4.30 2.90 -9.22
CA TYR A 23 3.00 2.41 -8.75
C TYR A 23 2.73 0.95 -9.16
N ILE A 24 3.12 0.52 -10.36
CA ILE A 24 2.95 -0.88 -10.77
C ILE A 24 3.80 -1.81 -9.90
N LEU A 25 5.05 -1.45 -9.62
CA LEU A 25 5.95 -2.27 -8.79
C LEU A 25 5.47 -2.38 -7.34
N ARG A 26 4.78 -1.36 -6.79
CA ARG A 26 4.18 -1.40 -5.45
C ARG A 26 3.14 -2.52 -5.26
N ILE A 27 2.62 -3.11 -6.33
CA ILE A 27 1.67 -4.24 -6.29
C ILE A 27 2.36 -5.55 -5.90
N PHE A 28 3.63 -5.71 -6.25
CA PHE A 28 4.34 -6.98 -6.13
C PHE A 28 5.11 -7.06 -4.80
N PRO A 29 4.82 -8.02 -3.91
CA PRO A 29 5.40 -8.08 -2.56
C PRO A 29 6.94 -8.04 -2.50
N PHE A 30 7.63 -8.73 -3.43
CA PHE A 30 9.09 -8.87 -3.39
C PHE A 30 9.86 -7.66 -3.93
N ILE A 31 9.21 -6.81 -4.73
CA ILE A 31 9.85 -5.67 -5.40
C ILE A 31 9.14 -4.35 -5.09
N ASN A 32 8.18 -4.37 -4.16
CA ASN A 32 7.39 -3.20 -3.77
C ASN A 32 8.27 -2.04 -3.29
N ILE A 33 9.38 -2.33 -2.60
CA ILE A 33 10.32 -1.34 -2.09
C ILE A 33 10.90 -0.47 -3.22
N PHE A 34 11.25 -1.08 -4.36
CA PHE A 34 11.68 -0.33 -5.54
C PHE A 34 10.56 0.56 -6.08
N GLY A 35 9.32 0.06 -6.03
CA GLY A 35 8.13 0.84 -6.33
C GLY A 35 8.01 2.10 -5.46
N PHE A 36 8.13 1.95 -4.14
CA PHE A 36 8.12 3.06 -3.18
C PHE A 36 9.26 4.06 -3.42
N VAL A 37 10.48 3.59 -3.70
CA VAL A 37 11.63 4.45 -4.03
C VAL A 37 11.37 5.28 -5.29
N LEU A 38 10.88 4.67 -6.38
CA LEU A 38 10.61 5.39 -7.63
C LEU A 38 9.52 6.46 -7.47
N THR A 39 8.46 6.14 -6.73
CA THR A 39 7.41 7.13 -6.40
C THR A 39 7.91 8.26 -5.51
N PHE A 40 8.79 7.97 -4.52
CA PHE A 40 9.44 8.99 -3.69
C PHE A 40 10.27 9.95 -4.55
N ILE A 41 11.12 9.43 -5.44
CA ILE A 41 11.92 10.24 -6.37
C ILE A 41 11.00 11.12 -7.24
N SER A 42 9.87 10.57 -7.69
CA SER A 42 8.91 11.29 -8.53
C SER A 42 8.26 12.46 -7.79
N TRP A 43 7.83 12.25 -6.54
CA TRP A 43 7.30 13.31 -5.68
C TRP A 43 8.36 14.36 -5.33
N LEU A 44 9.61 13.94 -5.07
CA LEU A 44 10.72 14.83 -4.79
C LEU A 44 11.00 15.76 -5.98
N LYS A 45 11.01 15.22 -7.20
CA LYS A 45 11.17 16.02 -8.42
C LYS A 45 10.02 17.02 -8.57
N LEU A 46 8.77 16.62 -8.36
CA LEU A 46 7.63 17.53 -8.43
C LEU A 46 7.66 18.63 -7.34
N SER A 47 8.03 18.27 -6.11
CA SER A 47 8.05 19.22 -4.98
C SER A 47 9.12 20.29 -5.13
N ILE A 48 10.29 19.93 -5.67
CA ILE A 48 11.38 20.87 -5.91
C ILE A 48 11.03 21.78 -7.10
N ARG A 49 10.57 21.21 -8.22
CA ARG A 49 10.39 21.94 -9.48
C ARG A 49 9.20 22.90 -9.47
N LEU A 50 8.06 22.43 -8.98
CA LEU A 50 6.82 23.22 -9.02
C LEU A 50 6.61 24.02 -7.73
N ALA A 51 7.46 23.83 -6.72
CA ALA A 51 7.45 24.51 -5.43
C ALA A 51 6.07 24.59 -4.71
N ASN A 52 5.14 23.70 -5.07
CA ASN A 52 3.76 23.71 -4.58
C ASN A 52 3.65 22.99 -3.23
N LYS A 53 2.93 23.59 -2.27
CA LYS A 53 2.74 23.02 -0.93
C LYS A 53 2.14 21.61 -0.94
N PHE A 54 1.22 21.30 -1.85
CA PHE A 54 0.58 20.00 -1.91
C PHE A 54 1.53 18.90 -2.39
N TYR A 55 2.49 19.22 -3.27
CA TYR A 55 3.55 18.28 -3.67
C TYR A 55 4.56 18.03 -2.56
N LYS A 56 4.86 19.05 -1.75
CA LYS A 56 5.67 18.88 -0.53
C LYS A 56 4.98 17.97 0.48
N ILE A 57 3.67 18.12 0.67
CA ILE A 57 2.88 17.24 1.54
C ILE A 57 2.87 15.80 1.01
N ALA A 58 2.68 15.61 -0.30
CA ALA A 58 2.74 14.28 -0.91
C ALA A 58 4.13 13.64 -0.79
N LEU A 59 5.21 14.43 -0.87
CA LEU A 59 6.56 13.95 -0.60
C LEU A 59 6.71 13.46 0.86
N ILE A 60 6.17 14.19 1.84
CA ILE A 60 6.16 13.73 3.24
C ILE A 60 5.41 12.40 3.34
N GLY A 61 4.26 12.26 2.67
CA GLY A 61 3.52 11.01 2.59
C GLY A 61 4.35 9.86 2.01
N ALA A 62 5.07 10.10 0.92
CA ALA A 62 5.95 9.13 0.28
C ALA A 62 7.13 8.71 1.18
N VAL A 63 7.69 9.64 1.98
CA VAL A 63 8.73 9.35 2.97
C VAL A 63 8.18 8.43 4.07
N ILE A 64 7.00 8.76 4.61
CA ILE A 64 6.34 7.92 5.63
C ILE A 64 6.13 6.51 5.08
N LEU A 65 5.56 6.38 3.88
CA LEU A 65 5.34 5.08 3.24
C LEU A 65 6.63 4.28 3.06
N LEU A 66 7.70 4.93 2.58
CA LEU A 66 8.98 4.26 2.38
C LEU A 66 9.57 3.74 3.69
N ILE A 67 9.53 4.55 4.77
CA ILE A 67 10.01 4.16 6.09
C ILE A 67 9.15 3.02 6.65
N SER A 68 7.83 3.11 6.55
CA SER A 68 6.91 2.07 7.02
C SER A 68 7.15 0.74 6.32
N ILE A 69 7.35 0.74 5.00
CA ILE A 69 7.62 -0.49 4.26
C ILE A 69 8.99 -1.05 4.63
N ALA A 70 10.03 -0.23 4.73
CA ALA A 70 11.35 -0.67 5.18
C ALA A 70 11.31 -1.28 6.59
N TYR A 71 10.57 -0.66 7.50
CA TYR A 71 10.36 -1.17 8.85
C TYR A 71 9.57 -2.49 8.85
N SER A 72 8.49 -2.58 8.06
CA SER A 72 7.68 -3.79 7.94
C SER A 72 8.49 -5.00 7.48
N LEU A 73 9.42 -4.79 6.53
CA LEU A 73 10.31 -5.85 6.05
C LEU A 73 11.21 -6.36 7.18
N PHE A 74 11.75 -5.47 8.00
CA PHE A 74 12.60 -5.82 9.14
C PHE A 74 11.83 -6.58 10.25
N VAL A 75 10.64 -6.10 10.61
CA VAL A 75 9.78 -6.74 11.62
C VAL A 75 9.32 -8.13 11.14
N SER A 76 8.87 -8.23 9.89
CA SER A 76 8.37 -9.49 9.31
C SER A 76 9.47 -10.54 9.17
N THR A 77 10.71 -10.17 8.82
CA THR A 77 11.83 -11.12 8.78
C THR A 77 12.20 -11.65 10.17
N THR A 78 12.05 -10.84 11.20
CA THR A 78 12.36 -11.23 12.58
C THR A 78 11.34 -12.24 13.12
N ILE A 79 10.08 -12.13 12.70
CA ILE A 79 8.99 -13.02 13.14
C ILE A 79 8.87 -14.28 12.26
N ALA A 80 9.14 -14.19 10.96
CA ALA A 80 9.16 -15.36 10.08
C ALA A 80 10.29 -16.35 10.44
N MET A 81 11.41 -15.86 10.97
CA MET A 81 12.51 -16.70 11.45
C MET A 81 12.17 -17.50 12.72
N SER A 82 11.08 -17.18 13.42
CA SER A 82 10.65 -17.90 14.62
C SER A 82 9.48 -18.86 14.40
N THR A 83 8.92 -18.98 13.18
CA THR A 83 7.58 -19.57 12.98
C THR A 83 7.42 -20.69 11.95
N PHE A 84 8.43 -21.08 11.18
CA PHE A 84 8.23 -22.06 10.11
C PHE A 84 8.86 -23.44 10.40
N GLU A 85 8.17 -24.24 11.22
CA GLU A 85 8.17 -25.69 11.03
C GLU A 85 6.88 -26.07 10.28
N ILE A 86 6.95 -26.12 8.95
CA ILE A 86 5.91 -26.71 8.12
C ILE A 86 6.03 -28.23 8.31
N LEU A 87 5.25 -28.80 9.22
CA LEU A 87 5.20 -30.25 9.38
C LEU A 87 4.54 -30.89 8.14
N PRO A 88 5.14 -31.97 7.59
CA PRO A 88 4.65 -32.59 6.37
C PRO A 88 3.24 -33.17 6.54
N PRO A 89 2.40 -33.14 5.49
CA PRO A 89 1.05 -33.69 5.55
C PRO A 89 1.12 -35.22 5.57
N GLY A 90 0.80 -35.83 6.72
CA GLY A 90 0.64 -37.29 6.81
C GLY A 90 0.49 -37.88 8.22
N GLU A 91 1.15 -37.35 9.25
CA GLU A 91 1.28 -38.05 10.55
C GLU A 91 1.28 -37.13 11.78
N ILE A 92 0.54 -36.01 11.77
CA ILE A 92 0.52 -35.12 12.93
C ILE A 92 -0.37 -35.78 14.01
N THR A 93 0.23 -36.14 15.16
CA THR A 93 -0.51 -36.68 16.31
C THR A 93 -1.47 -35.61 16.89
N PHE A 94 -2.45 -36.05 17.67
CA PHE A 94 -3.34 -35.12 18.38
C PHE A 94 -2.57 -34.05 19.16
N ASP A 95 -1.55 -34.46 19.92
CA ASP A 95 -0.73 -33.56 20.73
C ASP A 95 0.07 -32.57 19.87
N GLN A 96 0.66 -33.04 18.77
CA GLN A 96 1.38 -32.17 17.83
C GLN A 96 0.46 -31.15 17.17
N TYR A 97 -0.77 -31.54 16.80
CA TYR A 97 -1.74 -30.62 16.20
C TYR A 97 -2.24 -29.59 17.23
N LYS A 98 -2.49 -30.02 18.47
CA LYS A 98 -2.85 -29.16 19.59
C LYS A 98 -1.76 -28.13 19.87
N GLU A 99 -0.50 -28.57 19.96
CA GLU A 99 0.65 -27.70 20.19
C GLU A 99 0.83 -26.69 19.05
N LEU A 100 0.77 -27.14 17.80
CA LEU A 100 0.88 -26.28 16.63
C LEU A 100 -0.21 -25.20 16.64
N LEU A 101 -1.48 -25.58 16.78
CA LEU A 101 -2.60 -24.65 16.78
C LEU A 101 -2.49 -23.65 17.93
N ARG A 102 -2.07 -24.11 19.12
CA ARG A 102 -1.84 -23.24 20.28
C ARG A 102 -0.72 -22.24 20.01
N ASN A 103 0.43 -22.70 19.53
CA ASN A 103 1.60 -21.85 19.28
C ASN A 103 1.30 -20.83 18.18
N THR A 104 0.66 -21.24 17.08
CA THR A 104 0.22 -20.31 16.04
C THR A 104 -0.72 -19.25 16.61
N THR A 105 -1.71 -19.65 17.42
CA THR A 105 -2.66 -18.71 18.02
C THR A 105 -1.97 -17.70 18.95
N ILE A 106 -1.02 -18.16 19.77
CA ILE A 106 -0.23 -17.29 20.65
C ILE A 106 0.62 -16.31 19.85
N ILE A 107 1.28 -16.78 18.79
CA ILE A 107 2.13 -15.93 17.95
C ILE A 107 1.29 -14.89 17.25
N THR A 108 0.19 -15.29 16.61
CA THR A 108 -0.76 -14.37 15.98
C THR A 108 -1.30 -13.34 16.97
N LYS A 109 -1.63 -13.75 18.21
CA LYS A 109 -2.03 -12.82 19.27
C LYS A 109 -0.91 -11.81 19.57
N ASN A 110 0.30 -12.29 19.82
CA ASN A 110 1.44 -11.43 20.13
C ASN A 110 1.74 -10.44 19.01
N GLU A 111 1.60 -10.85 17.74
CA GLU A 111 1.73 -9.95 16.58
C GLU A 111 0.65 -8.87 16.56
N MET A 112 -0.60 -9.25 16.85
CA MET A 112 -1.74 -8.34 16.85
C MET A 112 -1.70 -7.35 18.02
N GLU A 113 -1.09 -7.72 19.14
CA GLU A 113 -0.84 -6.84 20.29
C GLU A 113 0.48 -6.05 20.15
N ASN A 114 1.34 -6.39 19.19
CA ASN A 114 2.61 -5.72 19.01
C ASN A 114 2.40 -4.32 18.38
N PRO A 115 2.70 -3.23 19.11
CA PRO A 115 2.58 -1.88 18.57
C PRO A 115 3.42 -1.65 17.33
N GLY A 116 4.58 -2.31 17.19
CA GLY A 116 5.39 -2.23 15.99
C GLY A 116 4.67 -2.72 14.74
N VAL A 117 3.81 -3.72 14.86
CA VAL A 117 3.04 -4.27 13.73
C VAL A 117 1.89 -3.32 13.39
N TYR A 118 0.97 -3.06 14.32
CA TYR A 118 -0.23 -2.31 13.99
C TYR A 118 0.03 -0.80 13.75
N ILE A 119 1.02 -0.15 14.39
CA ILE A 119 1.37 1.26 14.12
C ILE A 119 1.86 1.44 12.67
N THR A 120 2.44 0.40 12.08
CA THR A 120 2.86 0.44 10.67
C THR A 120 1.65 0.67 9.75
N GLU A 121 0.51 0.04 10.04
CA GLU A 121 -0.74 0.27 9.31
C GLU A 121 -1.22 1.72 9.43
N LEU A 122 -1.16 2.32 10.62
CA LEU A 122 -1.48 3.73 10.83
C LEU A 122 -0.58 4.64 9.99
N ALA A 123 0.73 4.38 9.99
CA ALA A 123 1.69 5.18 9.24
C ALA A 123 1.46 5.06 7.72
N ILE A 124 1.19 3.86 7.21
CA ILE A 124 0.85 3.65 5.80
C ILE A 124 -0.45 4.40 5.45
N GLY A 125 -1.47 4.31 6.29
CA GLY A 125 -2.73 5.01 6.08
C GLY A 125 -2.56 6.53 5.99
N LEU A 126 -1.79 7.11 6.90
CA LEU A 126 -1.43 8.53 6.87
C LEU A 126 -0.66 8.89 5.59
N GLY A 127 0.34 8.09 5.23
CA GLY A 127 1.16 8.32 4.03
C GLY A 127 0.33 8.36 2.74
N LEU A 128 -0.64 7.45 2.59
CA LEU A 128 -1.55 7.41 1.44
C LEU A 128 -2.48 8.61 1.38
N ILE A 129 -3.02 9.06 2.53
CA ILE A 129 -3.86 10.27 2.59
C ILE A 129 -3.05 11.49 2.19
N LEU A 130 -1.78 11.60 2.62
CA LEU A 130 -0.92 12.71 2.23
C LEU A 130 -0.54 12.65 0.73
N GLU A 131 -0.22 11.48 0.18
CA GLU A 131 0.00 11.32 -1.27
C GLU A 131 -1.25 11.72 -2.09
N SER A 132 -2.46 11.44 -1.58
CA SER A 132 -3.73 11.80 -2.24
C SER A 132 -3.88 13.30 -2.51
N LEU A 133 -3.32 14.15 -1.63
CA LEU A 133 -3.33 15.61 -1.79
C LEU A 133 -2.46 16.07 -2.97
N GLY A 134 -1.34 15.39 -3.20
CA GLY A 134 -0.52 15.60 -4.40
C GLY A 134 -1.25 15.18 -5.66
N ILE A 135 -1.95 14.05 -5.64
CA ILE A 135 -2.76 13.58 -6.78
C ILE A 135 -3.90 14.56 -7.08
N ARG A 136 -4.54 15.12 -6.05
CA ARG A 136 -5.57 16.16 -6.22
C ARG A 136 -5.02 17.43 -6.86
N GLN A 137 -3.80 17.82 -6.51
CA GLN A 137 -3.14 18.96 -7.15
C GLN A 137 -2.78 18.63 -8.61
N LEU A 138 -2.31 17.42 -8.90
CA LEU A 138 -2.08 16.98 -10.27
C LEU A 138 -3.36 16.97 -11.11
N TYR A 139 -4.52 16.61 -10.55
CA TYR A 139 -5.80 16.74 -11.26
C TYR A 139 -6.04 18.19 -11.73
N ARG A 140 -5.71 19.19 -10.90
CA ARG A 140 -5.84 20.61 -11.27
C ARG A 140 -4.81 21.00 -12.34
N ASP A 141 -3.54 20.65 -12.11
CA ASP A 141 -2.42 21.09 -12.94
C ASP A 141 -2.40 20.40 -14.32
N THR A 142 -2.97 19.19 -14.42
CA THR A 142 -3.05 18.42 -15.67
C THR A 142 -4.35 18.61 -16.44
N ARG A 143 -5.10 19.70 -16.19
CA ARG A 143 -6.42 19.96 -16.80
C ARG A 143 -7.37 18.74 -16.70
N ARG A 144 -7.38 18.09 -15.54
CA ARG A 144 -8.23 16.91 -15.21
C ARG A 144 -7.84 15.61 -15.91
N PHE A 145 -6.70 15.56 -16.58
CA PHE A 145 -6.23 14.34 -17.22
C PHE A 145 -5.94 13.23 -16.21
N ILE A 146 -5.23 13.57 -15.12
CA ILE A 146 -5.16 12.72 -13.93
C ILE A 146 -6.49 12.87 -13.21
N PRO A 147 -7.34 11.84 -13.15
CA PRO A 147 -8.72 12.00 -12.71
C PRO A 147 -8.85 12.02 -11.19
N ILE A 148 -9.84 12.76 -10.68
CA ILE A 148 -10.05 12.96 -9.24
C ILE A 148 -10.39 11.67 -8.49
N TYR A 149 -10.93 10.65 -9.18
CA TYR A 149 -11.22 9.36 -8.55
C TYR A 149 -9.96 8.69 -7.99
N LEU A 150 -8.75 8.99 -8.52
CA LEU A 150 -7.50 8.48 -7.96
C LEU A 150 -7.26 9.04 -6.56
N THR A 151 -7.58 10.31 -6.30
CA THR A 151 -7.53 10.87 -4.94
C THR A 151 -8.47 10.11 -4.00
N ILE A 152 -9.69 9.81 -4.46
CA ILE A 152 -10.68 9.07 -3.65
C ILE A 152 -10.16 7.67 -3.34
N LEU A 153 -9.57 6.98 -4.33
CA LEU A 153 -8.99 5.65 -4.15
C LEU A 153 -7.84 5.63 -3.13
N PHE A 154 -6.94 6.61 -3.16
CA PHE A 154 -5.86 6.71 -2.16
C PHE A 154 -6.40 7.01 -0.75
N ILE A 155 -7.43 7.86 -0.64
CA ILE A 155 -8.09 8.12 0.65
C ILE A 155 -8.77 6.85 1.16
N ALA A 156 -9.48 6.12 0.29
CA ALA A 156 -10.12 4.86 0.64
C ALA A 156 -9.11 3.81 1.13
N LEU A 157 -7.97 3.67 0.45
CA LEU A 157 -6.87 2.83 0.93
C LEU A 157 -6.36 3.29 2.30
N GLY A 158 -6.15 4.60 2.48
CA GLY A 158 -5.72 5.13 3.77
C GLY A 158 -6.68 4.81 4.92
N ILE A 159 -7.98 4.91 4.67
CA ILE A 159 -9.02 4.54 5.63
C ILE A 159 -9.00 3.04 5.94
N ILE A 160 -8.81 2.17 4.93
CA ILE A 160 -8.71 0.72 5.14
C ILE A 160 -7.53 0.38 6.04
N HIS A 161 -6.38 1.03 5.85
CA HIS A 161 -5.23 0.87 6.74
C HIS A 161 -5.51 1.34 8.18
N PHE A 162 -6.30 2.41 8.37
CA PHE A 162 -6.75 2.79 9.72
C PHE A 162 -7.72 1.78 10.34
N ILE A 163 -8.58 1.16 9.54
CA ILE A 163 -9.44 0.07 9.99
C ILE A 163 -8.58 -1.12 10.42
N LEU A 164 -7.57 -1.52 9.62
CA LEU A 164 -6.64 -2.58 9.99
C LEU A 164 -5.89 -2.25 11.30
N PHE A 165 -5.34 -1.04 11.41
CA PHE A 165 -4.72 -0.53 12.65
C PHE A 165 -5.62 -0.73 13.88
N ALA A 166 -6.91 -0.42 13.78
CA ALA A 166 -7.85 -0.60 14.88
C ALA A 166 -8.21 -2.07 15.10
N LEU A 167 -8.41 -2.85 14.03
CA LEU A 167 -8.84 -4.24 14.11
C LEU A 167 -7.79 -5.14 14.77
N HIS A 168 -6.50 -4.93 14.52
CA HIS A 168 -5.42 -5.75 15.11
C HIS A 168 -5.56 -5.90 16.64
N PRO A 169 -5.44 -4.85 17.45
CA PRO A 169 -5.56 -4.96 18.90
C PRO A 169 -6.98 -5.30 19.37
N LEU A 170 -8.03 -4.94 18.61
CA LEU A 170 -9.42 -5.26 18.97
C LEU A 170 -9.77 -6.74 18.83
N THR A 171 -9.09 -7.46 17.94
CA THR A 171 -9.35 -8.88 17.68
C THR A 171 -8.45 -9.81 18.51
N ALA A 172 -7.33 -9.30 19.05
CA ALA A 172 -6.40 -10.08 19.87
C ALA A 172 -7.04 -10.75 21.10
N PRO A 173 -7.96 -10.10 21.87
CA PRO A 173 -8.61 -10.75 23.01
C PRO A 173 -9.46 -11.97 22.64
N GLY A 174 -9.96 -12.03 21.40
CA GLY A 174 -10.69 -13.20 20.91
C GLY A 174 -9.81 -14.46 20.84
N LEU A 175 -8.50 -14.28 20.63
CA LEU A 175 -7.53 -15.38 20.58
C LEU A 175 -7.25 -15.98 21.95
N ASP A 176 -7.49 -15.26 23.05
CA ASP A 176 -7.42 -15.85 24.41
C ASP A 176 -8.46 -16.94 24.64
N ASN A 177 -9.65 -16.78 24.05
CA ASN A 177 -10.70 -17.79 24.12
C ASN A 177 -10.32 -19.01 23.28
N VAL A 178 -9.81 -18.79 22.07
CA VAL A 178 -9.28 -19.87 21.22
C VAL A 178 -8.18 -20.64 21.93
N ILE A 179 -7.20 -19.97 22.55
CA ILE A 179 -6.12 -20.63 23.32
C ILE A 179 -6.71 -21.52 24.43
N LYS A 180 -7.70 -21.02 25.18
CA LYS A 180 -8.38 -21.82 26.22
C LYS A 180 -9.15 -23.01 25.63
N THR A 181 -9.79 -22.85 24.48
CA THR A 181 -10.50 -23.93 23.78
C THR A 181 -9.50 -25.01 23.32
N VAL A 182 -8.34 -24.62 22.79
CA VAL A 182 -7.26 -25.54 22.42
C VAL A 182 -6.71 -26.26 23.65
N ASP A 183 -6.41 -25.53 24.73
CA ASP A 183 -5.87 -26.12 25.97
C ASP A 183 -6.80 -27.18 26.57
N ARG A 184 -8.12 -27.00 26.46
CA ARG A 184 -9.15 -27.92 26.95
C ARG A 184 -9.57 -29.00 25.95
N ALA A 185 -9.08 -28.98 24.73
CA ALA A 185 -9.41 -29.99 23.74
C ALA A 185 -8.92 -31.37 24.20
N GLU A 186 -9.79 -32.38 24.10
CA GLU A 186 -9.51 -33.79 24.41
C GLU A 186 -9.63 -34.69 23.17
N SER A 187 -10.17 -34.16 22.07
CA SER A 187 -10.37 -34.89 20.81
C SER A 187 -10.03 -34.05 19.57
N LEU A 188 -9.78 -34.73 18.44
CA LEU A 188 -9.59 -34.06 17.15
C LEU A 188 -10.81 -33.21 16.72
N VAL A 189 -12.02 -33.57 17.18
CA VAL A 189 -13.23 -32.79 16.92
C VAL A 189 -13.17 -31.45 17.67
N ASP A 190 -12.69 -31.45 18.91
CA ASP A 190 -12.52 -30.22 19.70
C ASP A 190 -11.48 -29.29 19.08
N LEU A 191 -10.37 -29.86 18.58
CA LEU A 191 -9.35 -29.07 17.87
C LEU A 191 -9.88 -28.46 16.57
N LYS A 192 -10.74 -29.18 15.82
CA LYS A 192 -11.43 -28.62 14.64
C LYS A 192 -12.38 -27.48 15.01
N ASN A 193 -13.07 -27.60 16.14
CA ASN A 193 -13.95 -26.54 16.65
C ASN A 193 -13.12 -25.31 17.07
N ALA A 194 -12.01 -25.50 17.77
CA ALA A 194 -11.07 -24.42 18.13
C ALA A 194 -10.49 -23.73 16.89
N TYR A 195 -10.14 -24.49 15.85
CA TYR A 195 -9.70 -23.94 14.57
C TYR A 195 -10.81 -23.13 13.89
N THR A 196 -12.07 -23.57 13.97
CA THR A 196 -13.20 -22.81 13.44
C THR A 196 -13.41 -21.51 14.23
N GLU A 197 -13.27 -21.55 15.55
CA GLU A 197 -13.31 -20.36 16.41
C GLU A 197 -12.20 -19.36 16.04
N LEU A 198 -10.97 -19.85 15.80
CA LEU A 198 -9.86 -19.06 15.29
C LEU A 198 -10.23 -18.34 13.98
N LEU A 199 -10.81 -19.06 13.02
CA LEU A 199 -11.23 -18.48 11.74
C LEU A 199 -12.31 -17.40 11.93
N ILE A 200 -13.26 -17.61 12.84
CA ILE A 200 -14.30 -16.62 13.15
C ILE A 200 -13.69 -15.35 13.76
N VAL A 201 -12.75 -15.49 14.70
CA VAL A 201 -12.06 -14.36 15.34
C VAL A 201 -11.26 -13.56 14.30
N LEU A 202 -10.59 -14.23 13.37
CA LEU A 202 -9.77 -13.59 12.33
C LEU A 202 -10.57 -13.12 11.10
N LEU A 203 -11.86 -13.44 11.02
CA LEU A 203 -12.71 -13.12 9.87
C LEU A 203 -12.75 -11.61 9.55
N PRO A 204 -12.89 -10.69 10.52
CA PRO A 204 -12.90 -9.25 10.24
C PRO A 204 -11.61 -8.74 9.59
N LEU A 205 -10.45 -9.23 10.06
CA LEU A 205 -9.14 -8.91 9.48
C LEU A 205 -9.01 -9.48 8.07
N THR A 206 -9.46 -10.72 7.86
CA THR A 206 -9.41 -11.39 6.56
C THR A 206 -10.26 -10.66 5.52
N ILE A 207 -11.50 -10.31 5.86
CA ILE A 207 -12.40 -9.56 4.96
C ILE A 207 -11.78 -8.20 4.61
N THR A 208 -11.27 -7.48 5.61
CA THR A 208 -10.64 -6.17 5.39
C THR A 208 -9.38 -6.30 4.54
N GLY A 209 -8.56 -7.33 4.75
CA GLY A 209 -7.37 -7.62 3.96
C GLY A 209 -7.68 -7.94 2.49
N VAL A 210 -8.73 -8.74 2.23
CA VAL A 210 -9.20 -9.02 0.86
C VAL A 210 -9.68 -7.74 0.16
N ILE A 211 -10.45 -6.90 0.86
CA ILE A 211 -10.89 -5.60 0.34
C ILE A 211 -9.68 -4.70 0.05
N ASN A 212 -8.71 -4.66 0.96
CA ASN A 212 -7.47 -3.90 0.80
C ASN A 212 -6.70 -4.34 -0.45
N PHE A 213 -6.55 -5.65 -0.66
CA PHE A 213 -5.86 -6.21 -1.81
C PHE A 213 -6.48 -5.75 -3.14
N PHE A 214 -7.80 -5.90 -3.30
CA PHE A 214 -8.48 -5.51 -4.54
C PHE A 214 -8.41 -4.00 -4.79
N ILE A 215 -8.64 -3.19 -3.75
CA ILE A 215 -8.58 -1.73 -3.91
C ILE A 215 -7.14 -1.29 -4.20
N THR A 216 -6.13 -1.92 -3.59
CA THR A 216 -4.72 -1.62 -3.85
C THR A 216 -4.37 -1.91 -5.30
N LEU A 217 -4.75 -3.10 -5.79
CA LEU A 217 -4.54 -3.51 -7.17
C LEU A 217 -5.17 -2.51 -8.15
N ILE A 218 -6.46 -2.18 -7.96
CA ILE A 218 -7.17 -1.23 -8.81
C ILE A 218 -6.50 0.14 -8.76
N THR A 219 -6.19 0.64 -7.56
CA THR A 219 -5.62 1.97 -7.36
C THR A 219 -4.27 2.10 -8.07
N TYR A 220 -3.37 1.15 -7.86
CA TYR A 220 -2.00 1.22 -8.38
C TYR A 220 -1.95 0.97 -9.89
N ILE A 221 -2.74 0.03 -10.43
CA ILE A 221 -2.85 -0.17 -11.88
C ILE A 221 -3.41 1.08 -12.56
N LEU A 222 -4.54 1.62 -12.07
CA LEU A 222 -5.16 2.79 -12.69
C LEU A 222 -4.26 4.03 -12.59
N THR A 223 -3.56 4.21 -11.47
CA THR A 223 -2.62 5.30 -11.30
C THR A 223 -1.47 5.15 -12.29
N GLY A 224 -0.78 4.01 -12.30
CA GLY A 224 0.32 3.74 -13.24
C GLY A 224 -0.10 3.97 -14.70
N TYR A 225 -1.26 3.44 -15.09
CA TYR A 225 -1.82 3.61 -16.43
C TYR A 225 -2.11 5.08 -16.80
N LYS A 226 -2.68 5.85 -15.87
CA LYS A 226 -2.97 7.28 -16.11
C LYS A 226 -1.68 8.08 -16.25
N TYR A 227 -0.68 7.84 -15.42
CA TYR A 227 0.62 8.48 -15.61
C TYR A 227 1.28 8.07 -16.93
N TRP A 228 1.18 6.81 -17.36
CA TRP A 228 1.68 6.37 -18.66
C TRP A 228 1.06 7.16 -19.83
N LYS A 229 -0.28 7.25 -19.85
CA LYS A 229 -1.02 7.93 -20.92
C LYS A 229 -0.80 9.45 -20.99
N LEU A 230 -0.34 10.07 -19.90
CA LEU A 230 -0.07 11.52 -19.84
C LEU A 230 0.84 12.00 -20.99
N TYR A 231 1.75 11.15 -21.48
CA TYR A 231 2.64 11.48 -22.59
C TYR A 231 1.94 11.61 -23.93
N GLY A 232 1.05 10.67 -24.25
CA GLY A 232 0.34 10.66 -25.53
C GLY A 232 -0.50 11.91 -25.71
N GLU A 233 -1.13 12.38 -24.63
CA GLU A 233 -1.95 13.59 -24.67
C GLU A 233 -1.13 14.88 -24.62
N LEU A 234 -0.01 14.93 -23.86
CA LEU A 234 0.88 16.10 -23.88
C LEU A 234 1.54 16.29 -25.26
N VAL A 235 1.92 15.21 -25.93
CA VAL A 235 2.46 15.26 -27.30
C VAL A 235 1.39 15.71 -28.29
N LYS A 236 0.17 15.16 -28.22
CA LYS A 236 -0.95 15.59 -29.07
C LYS A 236 -1.31 17.07 -28.86
N LEU A 237 -1.38 17.51 -27.60
CA LEU A 237 -1.66 18.91 -27.25
C LEU A 237 -0.58 19.84 -27.81
N ARG A 238 0.70 19.45 -27.68
CA ARG A 238 1.80 20.23 -28.25
C ARG A 238 1.68 20.33 -29.78
N ILE A 239 1.51 19.21 -30.47
CA ILE A 239 1.38 19.16 -31.94
C ILE A 239 0.21 20.05 -32.40
N ALA A 240 -0.92 19.98 -31.71
CA ALA A 240 -2.08 20.83 -31.99
C ALA A 240 -1.77 22.32 -31.78
N THR A 241 -1.07 22.71 -30.71
CA THR A 241 -0.68 24.11 -30.49
C THR A 241 0.38 24.61 -31.47
N THR A 242 1.42 23.83 -31.79
CA THR A 242 2.45 24.22 -32.76
C THR A 242 1.91 24.25 -34.19
N GLY A 243 0.92 23.41 -34.52
CA GLY A 243 0.22 23.46 -35.80
C GLY A 243 -0.62 24.72 -35.97
N ILE A 244 -1.24 25.21 -34.89
CA ILE A 244 -2.02 26.46 -34.87
C ILE A 244 -1.09 27.68 -35.00
N GLU A 245 0.07 27.69 -34.34
CA GLU A 245 1.03 28.81 -34.48
C GLU A 245 1.59 28.92 -35.90
N SER A 246 1.84 27.79 -36.59
CA SER A 246 2.32 27.81 -37.99
C SER A 246 1.26 28.31 -38.99
N SER A 247 -0.02 28.12 -38.69
CA SER A 247 -1.13 28.57 -39.54
C SER A 247 -1.54 30.02 -39.28
N ILE A 248 -1.24 30.55 -38.08
CA ILE A 248 -1.41 31.98 -37.78
C ILE A 248 -0.21 32.80 -38.31
N ALA A 249 1.01 32.24 -38.32
CA ALA A 249 2.19 32.92 -38.86
C ALA A 249 2.24 32.97 -40.41
N SER A 250 1.33 32.27 -41.09
CA SER A 250 1.22 32.23 -42.56
C SER A 250 0.00 32.99 -43.11
N ILE A 251 -0.74 33.69 -42.24
CA ILE A 251 -1.80 34.66 -42.58
C ILE A 251 -1.25 36.06 -42.31
#